data_AF-A0A496DYI8-F1
#
_entry.id   AF-A0A496DYI8-F1
#
_cell.length_a   1.000
_cell.length_b   1.000
_cell.length_c   1.000
_cell.angle_alpha   90.00
_cell.angle_beta   90.00
_cell.angle_gamma   90.00
#
_symmetry.space_group_name_H-M   'P 1'
#
loop_
_entity.id
_entity.type
_entity.pdbx_description
1 polymer ?
#
loop_
_entity_poly.entity_id
_entity_poly.type
_entity_poly.pdbx_seq_one_letter_code
_entity_poly.pdbx_strand_id
1 'polypeptide(L)'
;MDFNDMFRYKNTIVRNDMEEMLRVNLPWDKLGGKSCLVTGANGMIATYMVYLLMSLVRDKGMDIRVVALSRDRKRAEELFADFLEDPHFELLIQDVCESIHREGGMDYIFHFAGNASPYYIQNDPVDYEE
;
A
#
# COMPACT_ATOMS: atom_id res chain seq x y z
N MET A 1 12.42 -19.14 -6.99
CA MET A 1 11.18 -18.42 -6.65
C MET A 1 11.56 -16.97 -6.58
N ASP A 2 10.91 -16.10 -7.36
CA ASP A 2 11.21 -14.67 -7.34
C ASP A 2 10.86 -14.10 -5.95
N PHE A 3 11.62 -13.12 -5.45
CA PHE A 3 11.27 -12.42 -4.21
C PHE A 3 9.85 -11.84 -4.30
N ASN A 4 9.44 -11.38 -5.48
CA ASN A 4 8.09 -10.90 -5.73
C ASN A 4 7.03 -12.00 -5.66
N ASP A 5 7.37 -13.28 -5.88
CA ASP A 5 6.42 -14.41 -5.73
C ASP A 5 6.17 -14.75 -4.26
N MET A 6 7.18 -14.55 -3.40
CA MET A 6 7.03 -14.78 -1.96
C MET A 6 6.11 -13.75 -1.29
N PHE A 7 5.94 -12.58 -1.91
CA PHE A 7 5.26 -11.43 -1.32
C PHE A 7 3.91 -11.09 -1.98
N ARG A 8 3.38 -11.96 -2.83
CA ARG A 8 2.04 -11.78 -3.41
C ARG A 8 0.96 -11.93 -2.35
N TYR A 9 -0.13 -11.19 -2.51
CA TYR A 9 -1.27 -11.24 -1.60
C TYR A 9 -1.81 -12.66 -1.36
N LYS A 10 -1.86 -13.50 -2.41
CA LYS A 10 -2.29 -14.90 -2.34
C LYS A 10 -1.26 -15.87 -1.71
N ASN A 11 -0.04 -15.44 -1.42
CA ASN A 11 0.94 -16.28 -0.75
C ASN A 11 0.41 -16.72 0.63
N THR A 12 0.57 -17.99 0.98
CA THR A 12 0.03 -18.55 2.24
C THR A 12 0.53 -17.82 3.48
N ILE A 13 1.81 -17.42 3.52
CA ILE A 13 2.37 -16.68 4.67
C ILE A 13 1.70 -15.31 4.77
N VAL A 14 1.66 -14.57 3.66
CA VAL A 14 1.02 -13.25 3.60
C VAL A 14 -0.46 -13.32 3.99
N ARG A 15 -1.20 -14.32 3.49
CA ARG A 15 -2.61 -14.53 3.85
C ARG A 15 -2.79 -14.83 5.33
N ASN A 16 -1.96 -15.71 5.91
CA ASN A 16 -1.99 -15.99 7.35
C ASN A 16 -1.74 -14.73 8.17
N ASP A 17 -0.76 -13.92 7.78
CA ASP A 17 -0.46 -12.65 8.44
C ASP A 17 -1.66 -11.67 8.37
N MET A 18 -2.34 -11.59 7.22
CA MET A 18 -3.57 -10.79 7.11
C MET A 18 -4.66 -11.30 8.05
N GLU A 19 -4.89 -12.61 8.09
CA GLU A 19 -5.90 -13.19 8.98
C GLU A 19 -5.58 -12.95 10.46
N GLU A 20 -4.30 -13.02 10.85
CA GLU A 20 -3.86 -12.69 12.22
C GLU A 20 -4.09 -11.21 12.55
N MET A 21 -3.70 -10.30 11.66
CA MET A 21 -3.92 -8.86 11.86
C MET A 21 -5.41 -8.51 11.92
N LEU A 22 -6.25 -9.15 11.11
CA LEU A 22 -7.71 -8.99 11.13
C LEU A 22 -8.40 -9.49 12.41
N ARG A 23 -7.70 -10.28 13.25
CA ARG A 23 -8.19 -10.73 14.56
C ARG A 23 -7.85 -9.74 15.68
N VAL A 24 -6.96 -8.77 15.43
CA VAL A 24 -6.61 -7.76 16.43
C VAL A 24 -7.79 -6.81 16.65
N ASN A 25 -8.09 -6.55 17.93
CA ASN A 25 -9.15 -5.63 18.33
C ASN A 25 -8.70 -4.18 18.21
N LEU A 26 -8.74 -3.65 16.98
CA LEU A 26 -8.54 -2.23 16.68
C LEU A 26 -9.87 -1.60 16.23
N PRO A 27 -10.02 -0.26 16.35
CA PRO A 27 -11.22 0.44 15.94
C PRO A 27 -11.30 0.56 14.40
N TRP A 28 -11.44 -0.57 13.72
CA TRP A 28 -11.49 -0.66 12.26
C TRP A 28 -12.62 0.15 11.65
N ASP A 29 -13.74 0.26 12.38
CA ASP A 29 -14.93 1.05 12.04
C ASP A 29 -14.61 2.50 11.66
N LYS A 30 -13.52 3.08 12.19
CA LYS A 30 -13.06 4.42 11.82
C LYS A 30 -12.65 4.56 10.35
N LEU A 31 -12.32 3.46 9.68
CA LEU A 31 -11.97 3.42 8.27
C LEU A 31 -13.19 3.22 7.36
N GLY A 32 -14.37 2.89 7.90
CA GLY A 32 -15.58 2.69 7.13
C GLY A 32 -16.05 3.94 6.39
N GLY A 33 -16.29 3.82 5.10
CA GLY A 33 -16.64 4.90 4.17
C GLY A 33 -15.53 5.92 3.97
N LYS A 34 -14.25 5.53 4.14
CA LYS A 34 -13.08 6.43 4.05
C LYS A 34 -12.21 6.10 2.85
N SER A 35 -11.50 7.10 2.35
CA SER A 35 -10.43 6.92 1.37
C SER A 35 -9.04 7.02 2.01
N CYS A 36 -8.21 6.03 1.74
CA CYS A 36 -6.88 5.85 2.29
C CYS A 36 -5.83 5.88 1.18
N LEU A 37 -4.90 6.83 1.23
CA LEU A 37 -3.72 6.87 0.36
C LEU A 37 -2.53 6.20 1.03
N VAL A 38 -1.87 5.28 0.34
CA VAL A 38 -0.63 4.64 0.77
C VAL A 38 0.48 5.00 -0.22
N THR A 39 1.44 5.84 0.19
CA THR A 39 2.57 6.23 -0.69
C THR A 39 3.77 5.31 -0.48
N GLY A 40 4.59 5.13 -1.52
CA GLY A 40 5.70 4.19 -1.46
C GLY A 40 5.21 2.74 -1.44
N ALA A 41 4.08 2.47 -2.11
CA ALA A 41 3.31 1.23 -1.96
C ALA A 41 4.10 -0.07 -2.28
N ASN A 42 5.18 0.02 -3.06
CA ASN A 42 6.04 -1.13 -3.39
C ASN A 42 7.00 -1.55 -2.26
N GLY A 43 7.12 -0.73 -1.21
CA GLY A 43 7.92 -1.04 -0.02
C GLY A 43 7.26 -2.12 0.83
N MET A 44 8.05 -2.95 1.50
CA MET A 44 7.57 -4.14 2.23
C MET A 44 6.40 -3.85 3.19
N ILE A 45 6.56 -2.84 4.07
CA ILE A 45 5.52 -2.45 5.04
C ILE A 45 4.32 -1.81 4.33
N ALA A 46 4.57 -0.97 3.34
CA ALA A 46 3.52 -0.27 2.59
C ALA A 46 2.63 -1.25 1.82
N THR A 47 3.22 -2.27 1.19
CA THR A 47 2.50 -3.36 0.55
C THR A 47 1.64 -4.13 1.56
N TYR A 48 2.15 -4.44 2.76
CA TYR A 48 1.34 -5.06 3.82
C TYR A 48 0.20 -4.16 4.29
N MET A 49 0.42 -2.84 4.36
CA MET A 49 -0.64 -1.89 4.67
C MET A 49 -1.74 -1.93 3.61
N VAL A 50 -1.39 -1.93 2.32
CA VAL A 50 -2.37 -2.08 1.23
C VAL A 50 -3.11 -3.41 1.35
N TYR A 51 -2.41 -4.51 1.60
CA TYR A 51 -3.03 -5.83 1.77
C TYR A 51 -3.98 -5.90 2.97
N LEU A 52 -3.61 -5.27 4.09
CA LEU A 52 -4.47 -5.20 5.28
C LEU A 52 -5.75 -4.42 4.99
N LEU A 53 -5.63 -3.25 4.37
CA LEU A 53 -6.79 -2.44 3.98
C LEU A 53 -7.70 -3.20 3.00
N MET A 54 -7.12 -3.85 1.98
CA MET A 54 -7.89 -4.67 1.04
C MET A 54 -8.50 -5.93 1.69
N SER A 55 -7.87 -6.49 2.74
CA SER A 55 -8.43 -7.60 3.50
C SER A 55 -9.59 -7.12 4.39
N LEU A 56 -9.56 -5.90 4.93
CA LEU A 56 -10.72 -5.31 5.60
C LEU A 56 -11.90 -5.14 4.63
N VAL A 57 -11.63 -4.73 3.38
CA VAL A 57 -12.67 -4.68 2.34
C VAL A 57 -13.23 -6.07 2.04
N ARG A 58 -12.37 -7.03 1.68
CA ARG A 58 -12.79 -8.34 1.16
C ARG A 58 -13.29 -9.30 2.24
N ASP A 59 -12.64 -9.32 3.39
CA ASP A 59 -12.86 -10.34 4.42
C ASP A 59 -13.77 -9.83 5.55
N LYS A 60 -13.85 -8.51 5.75
CA LYS A 60 -14.76 -7.87 6.72
C LYS A 60 -15.91 -7.10 6.08
N GLY A 61 -15.96 -6.99 4.75
CA GLY A 61 -17.02 -6.29 4.02
C GLY A 61 -17.05 -4.79 4.27
N MET A 62 -15.91 -4.20 4.62
CA MET A 62 -15.82 -2.76 4.92
C MET A 62 -15.73 -1.96 3.62
N ASP A 63 -16.45 -0.83 3.58
CA ASP A 63 -16.31 0.13 2.49
C ASP A 63 -15.08 1.01 2.76
N ILE A 64 -13.95 0.72 2.11
CA ILE A 64 -12.70 1.50 2.24
C ILE A 64 -12.13 1.67 0.84
N ARG A 65 -11.93 2.91 0.39
CA ARG A 65 -11.26 3.17 -0.89
C ARG A 65 -9.75 3.26 -0.69
N VAL A 66 -9.01 2.29 -1.21
CA VAL A 66 -7.56 2.17 -1.07
C VAL A 66 -6.86 2.68 -2.33
N VAL A 67 -5.98 3.66 -2.16
CA VAL A 67 -5.15 4.21 -3.23
C VAL A 67 -3.69 3.89 -2.97
N ALA A 68 -3.09 3.05 -3.81
CA ALA A 68 -1.67 2.75 -3.75
C ALA A 68 -0.89 3.68 -4.68
N LEU A 69 0.03 4.49 -4.14
CA LEU A 69 0.90 5.36 -4.93
C LEU A 69 2.31 4.78 -5.01
N SER A 70 2.82 4.63 -6.24
CA SER A 70 4.16 4.15 -6.53
C SER A 70 4.76 4.76 -7.81
N ARG A 71 6.08 4.76 -7.93
CA ARG A 71 6.80 5.19 -9.14
C ARG A 71 7.02 4.03 -10.14
N ASP A 72 7.23 2.83 -9.61
CA ASP A 72 7.47 1.64 -10.43
C ASP A 72 6.15 0.91 -10.71
N ARG A 73 5.59 1.20 -11.88
CA ARG A 73 4.35 0.62 -12.40
C ARG A 73 4.40 -0.90 -12.43
N LYS A 74 5.42 -1.48 -13.05
CA LYS A 74 5.49 -2.92 -13.31
C LYS A 74 5.45 -3.68 -11.99
N ARG A 75 6.29 -3.28 -11.03
CA ARG A 75 6.31 -3.91 -9.71
C ARG A 75 5.01 -3.70 -8.95
N ALA A 76 4.36 -2.55 -9.08
CA ALA A 76 3.10 -2.29 -8.40
C ALA A 76 1.95 -3.14 -8.99
N GLU A 77 1.84 -3.22 -10.32
CA GLU A 77 0.86 -4.06 -11.02
C GLU A 77 1.07 -5.53 -10.69
N GLU A 78 2.32 -5.98 -10.53
CA GLU A 78 2.64 -7.29 -10.01
C GLU A 78 2.13 -7.48 -8.56
N LEU A 79 2.60 -6.68 -7.60
CA LEU A 79 2.22 -6.83 -6.19
C LEU A 79 0.70 -6.77 -5.97
N PHE A 80 0.02 -5.88 -6.70
CA PHE A 80 -1.42 -5.62 -6.52
C PHE A 80 -2.30 -6.25 -7.60
N ALA A 81 -1.77 -7.22 -8.37
CA ALA A 81 -2.50 -7.90 -9.44
C ALA A 81 -3.89 -8.40 -9.02
N ASP A 82 -4.02 -8.85 -7.77
CA ASP A 82 -5.26 -9.37 -7.20
C ASP A 82 -6.34 -8.31 -6.96
N PHE A 83 -6.00 -7.02 -7.05
CA PHE A 83 -6.87 -5.88 -6.74
C PHE A 83 -7.10 -4.93 -7.91
N LEU A 84 -6.40 -5.07 -9.03
CA LEU A 84 -6.45 -4.10 -10.13
C LEU A 84 -7.86 -3.87 -10.70
N GLU A 85 -8.74 -4.88 -10.60
CA GLU A 85 -10.14 -4.82 -11.04
C GLU A 85 -11.14 -4.60 -9.88
N ASP A 86 -10.65 -4.45 -8.63
CA ASP A 86 -11.50 -4.22 -7.46
C ASP A 86 -11.94 -2.76 -7.41
N PRO A 87 -13.25 -2.46 -7.31
CA PRO A 87 -13.72 -1.07 -7.31
C PRO A 87 -13.26 -0.26 -6.10
N HIS A 88 -12.81 -0.92 -5.02
CA HIS A 88 -12.28 -0.26 -3.84
C HIS A 88 -10.79 0.05 -3.97
N PHE A 89 -10.10 -0.45 -4.99
CA PHE A 89 -8.67 -0.29 -5.17
C PHE A 89 -8.35 0.62 -6.35
N GLU A 90 -7.34 1.47 -6.17
CA GLU A 90 -6.80 2.25 -7.26
C GLU A 90 -5.27 2.30 -7.19
N LEU A 91 -4.63 2.02 -8.32
CA LEU A 91 -3.19 2.14 -8.48
C LEU A 91 -2.85 3.47 -9.15
N LEU A 92 -2.18 4.36 -8.41
CA LEU A 92 -1.72 5.66 -8.88
C LEU A 92 -0.21 5.60 -9.15
N ILE A 93 0.18 5.73 -10.41
CA ILE A 93 1.60 5.75 -10.79
C ILE A 93 2.08 7.20 -10.90
N GLN A 94 2.86 7.65 -9.91
CA GLN A 94 3.35 9.02 -9.81
C GLN A 94 4.56 9.12 -8.87
N ASP A 95 5.41 10.12 -9.06
CA ASP A 95 6.33 10.57 -8.00
C ASP A 95 5.56 11.31 -6.90
N VAL A 96 5.93 11.06 -5.64
CA VAL A 96 5.31 11.69 -4.47
C VAL A 96 5.73 13.15 -4.32
N CYS A 97 6.85 13.55 -4.92
CA CYS A 97 7.33 14.93 -4.95
C CYS A 97 6.49 15.81 -5.90
N GLU A 98 5.74 15.19 -6.81
CA GLU A 98 4.79 15.89 -7.68
C GLU A 98 3.45 16.11 -6.98
N SER A 99 2.74 17.16 -7.37
CA SER A 99 1.39 17.40 -6.84
C SER A 99 0.44 16.28 -7.24
N ILE A 100 -0.25 15.69 -6.26
CA ILE A 100 -1.23 14.64 -6.50
C ILE A 100 -2.54 15.28 -6.95
N HIS A 101 -2.81 15.20 -8.25
CA HIS A 101 -4.04 15.71 -8.86
C HIS A 101 -5.06 14.60 -9.00
N ARG A 102 -5.96 14.50 -8.02
CA ARG A 102 -7.00 13.48 -7.96
C ARG A 102 -8.33 14.10 -7.56
N GLU A 103 -9.40 13.65 -8.18
CA GLU A 103 -10.76 13.93 -7.74
C GLU A 103 -11.13 13.10 -6.50
N GLY A 104 -11.72 13.77 -5.51
CA GLY A 104 -12.07 13.17 -4.22
C GLY A 104 -10.98 13.36 -3.15
N GLY A 105 -11.42 13.67 -1.93
CA GLY A 105 -10.51 13.86 -0.80
C GLY A 105 -9.91 12.54 -0.30
N MET A 106 -8.79 12.66 0.43
CA MET A 106 -8.23 11.57 1.22
C MET A 106 -8.53 11.81 2.69
N ASP A 107 -9.14 10.83 3.36
CA ASP A 107 -9.38 10.90 4.80
C ASP A 107 -8.13 10.51 5.59
N TYR A 108 -7.37 9.54 5.07
CA TYR A 108 -6.13 9.05 5.68
C TYR A 108 -5.00 8.97 4.66
N ILE A 109 -3.79 9.34 5.10
CA ILE A 109 -2.56 9.19 4.32
C ILE A 109 -1.55 8.40 5.15
N PHE A 110 -1.15 7.24 4.63
CA PHE A 110 -0.08 6.41 5.16
C PHE A 110 1.17 6.61 4.30
N HIS A 111 2.10 7.42 4.80
CA HIS A 111 3.27 7.84 4.03
C HIS A 111 4.49 6.95 4.31
N PHE A 112 4.84 6.09 3.36
CA PHE A 112 6.03 5.21 3.42
C PHE A 112 7.02 5.46 2.27
N ALA A 113 6.82 6.53 1.51
CA ALA A 113 7.78 6.90 0.47
C ALA A 113 9.02 7.51 1.15
N GLY A 114 10.17 6.88 0.93
CA GLY A 114 11.44 7.32 1.50
C GLY A 114 12.51 6.28 1.30
N ASN A 115 13.77 6.70 1.37
CA ASN A 115 14.91 5.83 1.19
C ASN A 115 15.19 5.06 2.49
N ALA A 116 14.88 3.76 2.52
CA ALA A 116 15.13 2.90 3.68
C ALA A 116 16.50 2.21 3.64
N SER A 117 17.34 2.51 2.64
CA SER A 117 18.68 1.93 2.52
C SER A 117 19.59 2.49 3.62
N PRO A 118 20.18 1.65 4.48
CA PRO A 118 21.16 2.10 5.46
C PRO A 118 22.32 2.85 4.82
N TYR A 119 22.70 2.45 3.60
CA TYR A 119 23.73 3.12 2.82
C TYR A 119 23.33 4.55 2.47
N TYR A 120 22.12 4.80 1.98
CA TYR A 120 21.69 6.16 1.62
C TYR A 120 21.39 6.99 2.87
N ILE A 121 20.77 6.42 3.90
CA ILE A 121 20.59 7.10 5.20
C ILE A 121 21.93 7.58 5.77
N GLN A 122 23.01 6.81 5.56
CA GLN A 122 24.33 7.16 6.06
C GLN A 122 25.12 8.10 5.13
N ASN A 123 25.04 7.91 3.82
CA ASN A 123 25.93 8.58 2.85
C ASN A 123 25.26 9.72 2.08
N ASP A 124 23.92 9.76 2.05
CA ASP A 124 23.12 10.82 1.46
C ASP A 124 21.81 11.03 2.25
N PRO A 125 21.89 11.58 3.46
CA PRO A 125 20.75 11.67 4.38
C PRO A 125 19.65 12.66 3.94
N VAL A 126 19.88 13.40 2.86
CA VAL A 126 18.99 14.48 2.38
C VAL A 126 18.39 14.21 1.00
N ASP A 127 18.73 13.10 0.33
CA ASP A 127 18.31 12.79 -1.07
C ASP A 127 18.43 14.06 -1.96
N TYR A 128 19.66 14.55 -2.17
CA TYR A 128 19.91 15.63 -3.14
C TYR A 128 20.02 15.05 -4.55
N GLU A 129 19.03 15.28 -5.41
CA GLU A 129 19.20 15.16 -6.87
C GLU A 129 19.50 16.56 -7.44
N GLU A 130 20.64 16.72 -8.14
CA GLU A 130 20.97 17.91 -8.96
C GLU A 130 20.09 17.99 -10.23
#